data_AF-A0A812SPQ6-F1
#
_entry.id   AF-A0A812SPQ6-F1
#
_cell.length_a   1.000
_cell.length_b   1.000
_cell.length_c   1.000
_cell.angle_alpha   90.00
_cell.angle_beta   90.00
_cell.angle_gamma   90.00
#
_symmetry.space_group_name_H-M   'P 1'
#
loop_
_entity.id
_entity.type
_entity.pdbx_description
1 polymer ?
#
loop_
_entity_poly.entity_id
_entity_poly.type
_entity_poly.pdbx_seq_one_letter_code
_entity_poly.pdbx_strand_id
1 'polypeptide(L)'
;MDAMEETTDVELWANRIADFLISMRLTYAIVLCSILNIARVRIEAKAHRKPFWEHLSERHQRTVVGSELRFWTSPILLSGVIVLGALVVAGFDFSHFWVCTCLIIAGAADLIDWIGRWPALPFDLWYHHMGVLLLLVQFGDFGATGQWQVVWLGVGVGLQSIANHMSSRVYYTQEVPRMQEAVRWQHAMVPVKILNMAALSWRIYTAFVEQAPLFAVLRAAMLFGYAYTAVHAHRFWFRFDCAQYHATHQAVWFQGPPVLVLGRTRTVP
;
A
#
# COMPACT_ATOMS: atom_id res chain seq x y z
N MET A 1 44.65 4.94 -8.99
CA MET A 1 44.29 5.90 -7.92
C MET A 1 42.88 5.56 -7.55
N ASP A 2 42.73 4.68 -6.57
CA ASP A 2 41.43 4.35 -6.00
C ASP A 2 40.98 5.55 -5.18
N ALA A 3 39.89 6.18 -5.59
CA ALA A 3 39.20 7.13 -4.73
C ALA A 3 38.66 6.31 -3.56
N MET A 4 39.38 6.34 -2.44
CA MET A 4 38.90 5.78 -1.19
C MET A 4 37.72 6.65 -0.78
N GLU A 5 36.51 6.16 -1.02
CA GLU A 5 35.24 6.80 -0.66
C GLU A 5 35.27 7.03 0.85
N GLU A 6 35.39 8.30 1.27
CA GLU A 6 35.42 8.69 2.67
C GLU A 6 34.00 8.52 3.23
N THR A 7 33.70 7.31 3.71
CA THR A 7 32.41 6.99 4.33
C THR A 7 32.29 7.81 5.61
N THR A 8 31.25 8.62 5.71
CA THR A 8 31.10 9.53 6.85
C THR A 8 30.72 8.76 8.12
N ASP A 9 31.07 9.28 9.32
CA ASP A 9 30.70 8.68 10.61
C ASP A 9 29.20 8.40 10.74
N VAL A 10 28.39 9.24 10.07
CA VAL A 10 26.92 9.15 10.04
C VAL A 10 26.45 7.94 9.23
N GLU A 11 27.05 7.68 8.06
CA GLU A 11 26.74 6.51 7.22
C GLU A 11 27.18 5.22 7.90
N LEU A 12 28.33 5.24 8.58
CA LEU A 12 28.83 4.10 9.33
C LEU A 12 27.89 3.74 10.49
N TRP A 13 27.36 4.75 11.19
CA TRP A 13 26.34 4.56 12.23
C TRP A 13 25.02 4.01 11.66
N ALA A 14 24.56 4.56 10.53
CA ALA A 14 23.32 4.13 9.87
C ALA A 14 23.40 2.67 9.42
N ASN A 15 24.54 2.25 8.85
CA ASN A 15 24.78 0.87 8.42
C ASN A 15 24.81 -0.10 9.62
N ARG A 16 25.45 0.25 10.73
CA ARG A 16 25.45 -0.58 11.95
C ARG A 16 24.04 -0.79 12.51
N ILE A 17 23.20 0.23 12.45
CA ILE A 17 21.79 0.10 12.87
C ILE A 17 21.01 -0.74 11.87
N ALA A 18 21.23 -0.59 10.57
CA ALA A 18 20.62 -1.44 9.56
C ALA A 18 20.96 -2.92 9.80
N ASP A 19 22.23 -3.24 10.05
CA ASP A 19 22.69 -4.61 10.36
C ASP A 19 22.02 -5.16 11.64
N PHE A 20 21.91 -4.33 12.68
CA PHE A 20 21.18 -4.70 13.89
C PHE A 20 19.69 -4.97 13.60
N LEU A 21 19.02 -4.11 12.83
CA LEU A 21 17.62 -4.29 12.44
C LEU A 21 17.43 -5.56 11.59
N ILE A 22 18.36 -5.87 10.69
CA ILE A 22 18.37 -7.11 9.92
C ILE A 22 18.51 -8.32 10.84
N SER A 23 19.38 -8.26 11.86
CA SER A 23 19.53 -9.34 12.85
C SER A 23 18.26 -9.56 13.67
N MET A 24 17.49 -8.50 13.91
CA MET A 24 16.24 -8.51 14.68
C MET A 24 14.98 -8.55 13.81
N ARG A 25 15.11 -8.78 12.49
CA ARG A 25 14.04 -8.62 11.50
C ARG A 25 12.77 -9.39 11.83
N LEU A 26 12.88 -10.62 12.36
CA LEU A 26 11.73 -11.43 12.75
C LEU A 26 11.01 -10.83 13.96
N THR A 27 11.75 -10.45 15.00
CA THR A 27 11.20 -9.78 16.18
C THR A 27 10.53 -8.47 15.80
N TYR A 28 11.19 -7.67 14.96
CA TYR A 28 10.64 -6.42 14.45
C TYR A 28 9.36 -6.63 13.63
N ALA A 29 9.34 -7.63 12.74
CA ALA A 29 8.14 -7.99 11.98
C ALA A 29 6.99 -8.46 12.88
N ILE A 30 7.27 -9.27 13.91
CA ILE A 30 6.25 -9.72 14.88
C ILE A 30 5.67 -8.53 15.66
N VAL A 31 6.52 -7.62 16.15
CA VAL A 31 6.10 -6.42 16.88
C VAL A 31 5.25 -5.53 15.97
N LEU A 32 5.70 -5.28 14.74
CA LEU A 32 4.93 -4.51 13.76
C LEU A 32 3.60 -5.15 13.40
N CYS A 33 3.57 -6.47 13.16
CA CYS A 33 2.33 -7.19 12.91
C CYS A 33 1.35 -7.06 14.10
N SER A 34 1.87 -7.09 15.33
CA SER A 34 1.07 -6.92 16.54
C SER A 34 0.48 -5.51 16.62
N ILE A 35 1.29 -4.47 16.38
CA ILE A 35 0.86 -3.07 16.35
C ILE A 35 -0.20 -2.85 15.26
N LEU A 36 0.07 -3.33 14.04
CA LEU A 36 -0.83 -3.18 12.91
C LEU A 36 -2.13 -3.97 13.10
N ASN A 37 -2.10 -5.13 13.76
CA ASN A 37 -3.32 -5.87 14.10
C ASN A 37 -4.17 -5.11 15.15
N ILE A 38 -3.54 -4.49 16.15
CA ILE A 38 -4.26 -3.61 17.11
C ILE A 38 -4.88 -2.42 16.36
N ALA A 39 -4.13 -1.80 15.44
CA ALA A 39 -4.63 -0.72 14.60
C ALA A 39 -5.82 -1.18 13.73
N ARG A 40 -5.72 -2.36 13.10
CA ARG A 40 -6.80 -2.99 12.33
C ARG A 40 -8.08 -3.13 13.15
N VAL A 41 -8.00 -3.72 14.34
CA VAL A 41 -9.15 -3.92 15.23
C VAL A 41 -9.81 -2.58 15.60
N ARG A 42 -9.00 -1.55 15.86
CA ARG A 42 -9.53 -0.20 16.15
C ARG A 42 -10.20 0.45 14.93
N ILE A 43 -9.61 0.27 13.75
CA ILE A 43 -10.17 0.74 12.47
C ILE A 43 -11.50 0.04 12.20
N GLU A 44 -11.57 -1.29 12.36
CA GLU A 44 -12.79 -2.09 12.23
C GLU A 44 -13.87 -1.55 13.17
N ALA A 45 -13.57 -1.42 14.47
CA ALA A 45 -14.52 -0.91 15.45
C ALA A 45 -15.03 0.51 15.12
N LYS A 46 -14.19 1.36 14.52
CA LYS A 46 -14.59 2.69 14.04
C LYS A 46 -15.45 2.63 12.78
N ALA A 47 -15.14 1.71 11.86
CA ALA A 47 -15.86 1.53 10.61
C ALA A 47 -17.26 0.93 10.82
N HIS A 48 -17.40 0.00 11.76
CA HIS A 48 -18.70 -0.58 12.17
C HIS A 48 -19.71 0.46 12.66
N ARG A 49 -19.27 1.64 13.11
CA ARG A 49 -20.16 2.74 13.54
C ARG A 49 -20.67 3.58 12.38
N LYS A 50 -20.29 3.26 11.14
CA LYS A 50 -20.68 4.04 9.95
C LYS A 50 -21.97 3.47 9.34
N PRO A 51 -22.93 4.33 8.92
CA PRO A 51 -24.21 3.89 8.36
C PRO A 51 -24.10 2.92 7.18
N PHE A 52 -23.11 3.14 6.30
CA PHE A 52 -22.92 2.30 5.11
C PHE A 52 -22.40 0.89 5.42
N TRP A 53 -21.87 0.63 6.62
CA TRP A 53 -21.11 -0.59 6.92
C TRP A 53 -21.94 -1.86 6.74
N GLU A 54 -23.18 -1.84 7.20
CA GLU A 54 -24.12 -2.97 7.12
C GLU A 54 -24.52 -3.30 5.68
N HIS A 55 -24.38 -2.34 4.75
CA HIS A 55 -24.73 -2.51 3.34
C HIS A 55 -23.56 -3.01 2.49
N LEU A 56 -22.33 -3.02 3.02
CA LEU A 56 -21.18 -3.56 2.33
C LEU A 56 -21.09 -5.08 2.53
N SER A 57 -20.83 -5.81 1.44
CA SER A 57 -20.41 -7.21 1.57
C SER A 57 -19.14 -7.30 2.41
N GLU A 58 -18.94 -8.41 3.11
CA GLU A 58 -17.75 -8.68 3.94
C GLU A 58 -16.42 -8.43 3.20
N ARG A 59 -16.34 -8.80 1.91
CA ARG A 59 -15.17 -8.53 1.06
C ARG A 59 -14.84 -7.03 0.96
N HIS A 60 -15.86 -6.19 0.78
CA HIS A 60 -15.70 -4.74 0.67
C HIS A 60 -15.38 -4.12 2.04
N GLN A 61 -15.98 -4.61 3.12
CA GLN A 61 -15.65 -4.21 4.49
C GLN A 61 -14.15 -4.41 4.80
N ARG A 62 -13.62 -5.61 4.53
CA ARG A 62 -12.18 -5.92 4.68
C ARG A 62 -11.31 -5.00 3.81
N THR A 63 -11.77 -4.66 2.61
CA THR A 63 -11.06 -3.74 1.70
C THR A 63 -10.98 -2.33 2.26
N VAL A 64 -12.06 -1.80 2.85
CA VAL A 64 -12.08 -0.48 3.49
C VAL A 64 -11.12 -0.44 4.67
N VAL A 65 -11.14 -1.47 5.53
CA VAL A 65 -10.26 -1.58 6.69
C VAL A 65 -8.78 -1.65 6.26
N GLY A 66 -8.47 -2.50 5.29
CA GLY A 66 -7.10 -2.64 4.76
C GLY A 66 -6.60 -1.34 4.12
N SER A 67 -7.47 -0.63 3.40
CA SER A 67 -7.15 0.67 2.78
C SER A 67 -6.83 1.74 3.84
N GLU A 68 -7.63 1.81 4.91
CA GLU A 68 -7.39 2.70 6.04
C GLU A 68 -6.08 2.36 6.77
N LEU A 69 -5.82 1.07 7.01
CA LEU A 69 -4.58 0.63 7.67
C LEU A 69 -3.35 1.05 6.85
N ARG A 70 -3.38 0.83 5.53
CA ARG A 70 -2.29 1.22 4.63
C ARG A 70 -2.12 2.74 4.55
N PHE A 71 -3.22 3.51 4.62
CA PHE A 71 -3.16 4.97 4.73
C PHE A 71 -2.41 5.41 6.00
N TRP A 72 -2.64 4.79 7.15
CA TRP A 72 -1.89 5.12 8.37
C TRP A 72 -0.40 4.79 8.28
N THR A 73 -0.02 3.80 7.48
CA THR A 73 1.39 3.48 7.21
C THR A 73 2.02 4.36 6.13
N SER A 74 1.23 5.05 5.30
CA SER A 74 1.74 5.78 4.14
C SER A 74 2.67 6.94 4.48
N PRO A 75 2.49 7.75 5.55
CA PRO A 75 3.43 8.83 5.88
C PRO A 75 4.85 8.31 6.11
N ILE A 76 4.99 7.12 6.70
CA ILE A 76 6.28 6.47 6.93
C ILE A 76 6.91 6.12 5.57
N LEU A 77 6.14 5.55 4.65
CA LEU A 77 6.60 5.24 3.29
C LEU A 77 6.91 6.50 2.45
N LEU A 78 6.23 7.61 2.70
CA LEU A 78 6.48 8.87 2.00
C LEU A 78 7.72 9.60 2.50
N SER A 79 8.20 9.31 3.71
CA SER A 79 9.48 9.86 4.18
C SER A 79 10.66 9.47 3.28
N GLY A 80 10.50 8.44 2.43
CA GLY A 80 11.47 8.09 1.39
C GLY A 80 11.70 9.20 0.36
N VAL A 81 10.80 10.17 0.21
CA VAL A 81 11.05 11.37 -0.62
C VAL A 81 12.21 12.20 -0.06
N ILE A 82 12.30 12.30 1.27
CA ILE A 82 13.39 13.01 1.94
C ILE A 82 14.70 12.26 1.69
N VAL A 83 14.68 10.93 1.74
CA VAL A 83 15.84 10.07 1.46
C VAL A 83 16.29 10.19 0.00
N LEU A 84 15.36 10.17 -0.96
CA LEU A 84 15.68 10.42 -2.36
C LEU A 84 16.27 11.81 -2.58
N GLY A 85 15.70 12.84 -1.92
CA GLY A 85 16.22 14.20 -1.97
C GLY A 85 17.64 14.31 -1.38
N ALA A 86 17.89 13.67 -0.24
CA ALA A 86 19.20 13.63 0.40
C ALA A 86 20.24 12.94 -0.49
N LEU A 87 19.88 11.81 -1.11
CA LEU A 87 20.75 11.08 -2.03
C LEU A 87 21.12 11.92 -3.26
N VAL A 88 20.14 12.60 -3.86
CA VAL A 88 20.33 13.38 -5.10
C VAL A 88 21.04 14.71 -4.84
N VAL A 89 20.71 15.41 -3.76
CA VAL A 89 21.17 16.79 -3.50
C VAL A 89 22.43 16.82 -2.66
N ALA A 90 22.54 15.95 -1.67
CA ALA A 90 23.57 16.02 -0.65
C ALA A 90 24.57 14.85 -0.71
N GLY A 91 24.34 13.85 -1.57
CA GLY A 91 25.24 12.71 -1.75
C GLY A 91 25.28 11.73 -0.57
N PHE A 92 24.45 11.92 0.46
CA PHE A 92 24.37 11.04 1.63
C PHE A 92 23.42 9.87 1.37
N ASP A 93 23.90 8.64 1.58
CA ASP A 93 23.09 7.43 1.39
C ASP A 93 22.48 6.90 2.69
N PHE A 94 21.26 7.35 2.99
CA PHE A 94 20.41 6.80 4.06
C PHE A 94 19.41 5.73 3.57
N SER A 95 19.48 5.35 2.29
CA SER A 95 18.48 4.47 1.69
C SER A 95 18.45 3.11 2.35
N HIS A 96 19.60 2.56 2.75
CA HIS A 96 19.69 1.26 3.40
C HIS A 96 18.89 1.21 4.72
N PHE A 97 19.13 2.18 5.62
CA PHE A 97 18.39 2.29 6.88
C PHE A 97 16.88 2.47 6.64
N TRP A 98 16.53 3.35 5.71
CA TRP A 98 15.15 3.64 5.39
C TRP A 98 14.42 2.42 4.84
N VAL A 99 15.05 1.70 3.91
CA VAL A 99 14.55 0.49 3.27
C VAL A 99 14.31 -0.59 4.33
N CYS A 100 15.25 -0.82 5.24
CA CYS A 100 15.11 -1.80 6.31
C CYS A 100 13.94 -1.49 7.25
N THR A 101 13.68 -0.20 7.52
CA THR A 101 12.63 0.20 8.47
C THR A 101 11.25 0.23 7.80
N CYS A 102 11.15 0.87 6.63
CA CYS A 102 9.87 1.24 6.03
C CYS A 102 9.24 0.11 5.19
N LEU A 103 10.05 -0.73 4.53
CA LEU A 103 9.50 -1.83 3.73
C LEU A 103 9.04 -3.01 4.58
N ILE A 104 9.61 -3.20 5.78
CA ILE A 104 9.07 -4.17 6.75
C ILE A 104 7.65 -3.77 7.17
N ILE A 105 7.40 -2.48 7.37
CA ILE A 105 6.06 -1.97 7.70
C ILE A 105 5.09 -2.21 6.54
N ALA A 106 5.49 -1.91 5.30
CA ALA A 106 4.65 -2.14 4.12
C ALA A 106 4.29 -3.63 3.98
N GLY A 107 5.27 -4.52 4.09
CA GLY A 107 5.00 -5.95 3.95
C GLY A 107 4.28 -6.57 5.15
N ALA A 108 4.46 -6.05 6.37
CA ALA A 108 3.65 -6.44 7.53
C ALA A 108 2.16 -6.05 7.34
N ALA A 109 1.89 -4.86 6.78
CA ALA A 109 0.53 -4.45 6.44
C ALA A 109 -0.09 -5.38 5.37
N ASP A 110 0.70 -5.78 4.38
CA ASP A 110 0.26 -6.73 3.35
C ASP A 110 0.06 -8.15 3.88
N LEU A 111 0.90 -8.62 4.81
CA LEU A 111 0.73 -9.91 5.46
C LEU A 111 -0.58 -9.97 6.26
N ILE A 112 -0.93 -8.89 6.98
CA ILE A 112 -2.19 -8.78 7.71
C ILE A 112 -3.38 -8.80 6.75
N ASP A 113 -3.30 -8.06 5.63
CA ASP A 113 -4.34 -8.06 4.60
C ASP A 113 -4.49 -9.44 3.95
N TRP A 114 -3.39 -10.15 3.70
CA TRP A 114 -3.39 -11.53 3.21
C TRP A 114 -4.07 -12.45 4.23
N ILE A 115 -3.57 -12.54 5.47
CA ILE A 115 -4.13 -13.43 6.49
C ILE A 115 -5.62 -13.13 6.71
N GLY A 116 -5.99 -11.85 6.74
CA GLY A 116 -7.37 -11.41 6.92
C GLY A 116 -8.31 -11.79 5.76
N ARG A 117 -7.79 -12.12 4.57
CA ARG A 117 -8.58 -12.52 3.40
C ARG A 117 -8.46 -14.00 3.05
N TRP A 118 -7.64 -14.76 3.77
CA TRP A 118 -7.51 -16.21 3.60
C TRP A 118 -8.82 -16.95 3.97
N PRO A 119 -9.20 -18.03 3.26
CA PRO A 119 -8.66 -18.56 2.00
C PRO A 119 -9.24 -17.88 0.75
N ALA A 120 -10.17 -16.94 0.90
CA ALA A 120 -10.96 -16.33 -0.16
C ALA A 120 -10.20 -15.28 -1.00
N LEU A 121 -8.86 -15.34 -1.05
CA LEU A 121 -8.07 -14.42 -1.85
C LEU A 121 -8.22 -14.72 -3.35
N PRO A 122 -8.61 -13.72 -4.14
CA PRO A 122 -8.49 -13.78 -5.59
C PRO A 122 -7.04 -14.14 -6.01
N PHE A 123 -6.93 -14.99 -7.03
CA PHE A 123 -5.66 -15.50 -7.55
C PHE A 123 -4.68 -14.41 -8.00
N ASP A 124 -5.17 -13.26 -8.43
CA ASP A 124 -4.37 -12.11 -8.84
C ASP A 124 -3.71 -11.39 -7.64
N LEU A 125 -4.40 -11.32 -6.50
CA LEU A 125 -3.84 -10.76 -5.26
C LEU A 125 -2.81 -11.68 -4.62
N TRP A 126 -2.91 -12.99 -4.87
CA TRP A 126 -1.94 -13.98 -4.42
C TRP A 126 -0.52 -13.69 -4.92
N TYR A 127 -0.34 -13.43 -6.22
CA TYR A 127 0.98 -13.13 -6.78
C TYR A 127 1.56 -11.81 -6.26
N HIS A 128 0.70 -10.81 -6.04
CA HIS A 128 1.10 -9.54 -5.46
C HIS A 128 1.62 -9.74 -4.03
N HIS A 129 0.86 -10.43 -3.17
CA HIS A 129 1.25 -10.64 -1.78
C HIS A 129 2.42 -11.61 -1.60
N MET A 130 2.53 -12.66 -2.42
CA MET A 130 3.74 -13.50 -2.46
C MET A 130 4.97 -12.68 -2.82
N GLY A 131 4.86 -11.81 -3.83
CA GLY A 131 5.94 -10.89 -4.21
C GLY A 131 6.36 -9.95 -3.07
N VAL A 132 5.39 -9.38 -2.36
CA VAL A 132 5.65 -8.47 -1.21
C VAL A 132 6.23 -9.21 -0.01
N LEU A 133 5.75 -10.41 0.33
CA LEU A 133 6.36 -11.23 1.38
C LEU A 133 7.80 -11.63 1.04
N LEU A 134 8.11 -11.88 -0.22
CA LEU A 134 9.46 -12.24 -0.62
C LEU A 134 10.39 -11.03 -0.66
N LEU A 135 9.88 -9.82 -0.92
CA LEU A 135 10.63 -8.60 -0.66
C LEU A 135 11.01 -8.51 0.83
N LEU A 136 10.08 -8.77 1.75
CA LEU A 136 10.38 -8.79 3.20
C LEU A 136 11.49 -9.78 3.58
N VAL A 137 11.54 -10.95 2.93
CA VAL A 137 12.56 -11.98 3.20
C VAL A 137 13.90 -11.66 2.53
N GLN A 138 13.90 -11.06 1.33
CA GLN A 138 15.09 -10.73 0.54
C GLN A 138 16.01 -9.67 1.18
N PHE A 139 15.55 -8.87 2.14
CA PHE A 139 16.37 -7.86 2.81
C PHE A 139 17.48 -8.44 3.71
N GLY A 140 17.49 -9.76 3.93
CA GLY A 140 18.57 -10.43 4.67
C GLY A 140 19.82 -10.78 3.85
N ASP A 141 19.78 -10.76 2.51
CA ASP A 141 20.75 -11.50 1.68
C ASP A 141 21.50 -10.71 0.59
N PHE A 142 21.32 -9.39 0.46
CA PHE A 142 22.05 -8.62 -0.59
C PHE A 142 22.66 -7.32 -0.09
N GLY A 143 23.98 -7.21 -0.23
CA GLY A 143 24.79 -5.98 -0.05
C GLY A 143 24.59 -4.93 -1.15
N ALA A 144 23.39 -4.82 -1.72
CA ALA A 144 23.05 -3.84 -2.77
C ALA A 144 21.72 -3.11 -2.44
N THR A 145 21.55 -2.77 -1.17
CA THR A 145 20.38 -2.09 -0.59
C THR A 145 20.39 -0.56 -0.75
N GLY A 146 21.36 0.00 -1.48
CA GLY A 146 21.54 1.43 -1.74
C GLY A 146 20.88 1.98 -3.01
N GLN A 147 19.84 1.33 -3.55
CA GLN A 147 19.32 1.67 -4.88
C GLN A 147 18.06 2.54 -4.79
N TRP A 148 18.15 3.77 -5.33
CA TRP A 148 17.06 4.76 -5.40
C TRP A 148 15.74 4.18 -5.92
N GLN A 149 15.79 3.14 -6.76
CA GLN A 149 14.63 2.42 -7.28
C GLN A 149 13.81 1.76 -6.16
N VAL A 150 14.46 1.23 -5.12
CA VAL A 150 13.79 0.57 -3.99
C VAL A 150 13.12 1.61 -3.10
N VAL A 151 13.79 2.74 -2.86
CA VAL A 151 13.20 3.89 -2.15
C VAL A 151 12.01 4.44 -2.94
N TRP A 152 12.15 4.59 -4.26
CA TRP A 152 11.06 4.99 -5.16
C TRP A 152 9.88 4.03 -5.08
N LEU A 153 10.11 2.71 -5.12
CA LEU A 153 9.06 1.72 -4.99
C LEU A 153 8.30 1.88 -3.67
N GLY A 154 9.01 2.09 -2.55
CA GLY A 154 8.41 2.36 -1.24
C GLY A 154 7.56 3.64 -1.24
N VAL A 155 8.10 4.75 -1.75
CA VAL A 155 7.36 6.02 -1.90
C VAL A 155 6.11 5.83 -2.77
N GLY A 156 6.24 5.12 -3.88
CA GLY A 156 5.14 4.83 -4.79
C GLY A 156 4.03 4.00 -4.14
N VAL A 157 4.38 3.04 -3.28
CA VAL A 157 3.42 2.28 -2.46
C VAL A 157 2.72 3.21 -1.45
N GLY A 158 3.46 4.13 -0.83
CA GLY A 158 2.90 5.17 0.03
C GLY A 158 1.86 6.04 -0.68
N LEU A 159 2.21 6.60 -1.84
CA LEU A 159 1.30 7.42 -2.66
C LEU A 159 0.04 6.64 -3.09
N GLN A 160 0.21 5.39 -3.49
CA GLN A 160 -0.91 4.53 -3.87
C GLN A 160 -1.82 4.18 -2.69
N SER A 161 -1.26 4.02 -1.50
CA SER A 161 -2.04 3.79 -0.28
C SER A 161 -2.95 4.99 0.03
N ILE A 162 -2.45 6.21 -0.17
CA ILE A 162 -3.26 7.43 -0.08
C ILE A 162 -4.37 7.42 -1.13
N ALA A 163 -4.03 7.17 -2.39
CA ALA A 163 -5.05 7.15 -3.45
C ALA A 163 -6.12 6.06 -3.22
N ASN A 164 -5.73 4.88 -2.75
CA ASN A 164 -6.68 3.82 -2.41
C ASN A 164 -7.61 4.23 -1.26
N HIS A 165 -7.09 4.93 -0.25
CA HIS A 165 -7.93 5.49 0.81
C HIS A 165 -8.86 6.58 0.27
N MET A 166 -8.35 7.50 -0.54
CA MET A 166 -9.17 8.54 -1.17
C MET A 166 -10.27 7.93 -2.05
N SER A 167 -9.99 6.82 -2.74
CA SER A 167 -10.98 6.16 -3.59
C SER A 167 -12.01 5.36 -2.82
N SER A 168 -11.65 4.87 -1.63
CA SER A 168 -12.64 4.28 -0.73
C SER A 168 -13.74 5.28 -0.32
N ARG A 169 -13.52 6.60 -0.49
CA ARG A 169 -14.53 7.66 -0.28
C ARG A 169 -15.81 7.44 -1.05
N VAL A 170 -15.73 6.80 -2.21
CA VAL A 170 -16.92 6.41 -2.98
C VAL A 170 -17.91 5.60 -2.14
N TYR A 171 -17.46 4.79 -1.18
CA TYR A 171 -18.33 3.98 -0.35
C TYR A 171 -18.99 4.73 0.80
N TYR A 172 -18.48 5.90 1.18
CA TYR A 172 -18.88 6.60 2.40
C TYR A 172 -19.28 8.05 2.23
N THR A 173 -19.35 8.55 0.99
CA THR A 173 -19.81 9.90 0.67
C THR A 173 -21.19 9.85 0.00
N GLN A 174 -22.07 10.79 0.33
CA GLN A 174 -23.30 11.06 -0.42
C GLN A 174 -23.09 12.11 -1.51
N GLU A 175 -22.00 12.87 -1.45
CA GLU A 175 -21.74 13.94 -2.40
C GLU A 175 -21.10 13.40 -3.68
N VAL A 176 -21.81 13.51 -4.82
CA VAL A 176 -21.27 13.18 -6.15
C VAL A 176 -19.94 13.90 -6.44
N PRO A 177 -19.75 15.19 -6.11
CA PRO A 177 -18.46 15.86 -6.31
C PRO A 177 -17.29 15.18 -5.57
N ARG A 178 -17.52 14.67 -4.36
CA ARG A 178 -16.50 13.94 -3.60
C ARG A 178 -16.19 12.56 -4.19
N MET A 179 -17.18 11.89 -4.80
CA MET A 179 -16.94 10.67 -5.56
C MET A 179 -16.09 10.95 -6.80
N GLN A 180 -16.38 12.04 -7.52
CA GLN A 180 -15.58 12.45 -8.67
C GLN A 180 -14.13 12.77 -8.26
N GLU A 181 -13.92 13.42 -7.12
CA GLU A 181 -12.58 13.63 -6.57
C GLU A 181 -11.86 12.30 -6.31
N ALA A 182 -12.54 11.34 -5.70
CA ALA A 182 -12.04 10.00 -5.40
C ALA A 182 -11.62 9.22 -6.67
N VAL A 183 -12.34 9.42 -7.80
CA VAL A 183 -11.99 8.89 -9.13
C VAL A 183 -10.77 9.60 -9.71
N ARG A 184 -10.71 10.94 -9.61
CA ARG A 184 -9.56 11.74 -10.07
C ARG A 184 -8.25 11.31 -9.40
N TRP A 185 -8.29 11.02 -8.10
CA TRP A 185 -7.13 10.49 -7.37
C TRP A 185 -6.61 9.18 -7.96
N GLN A 186 -7.48 8.28 -8.44
CA GLN A 186 -7.02 7.04 -9.09
C GLN A 186 -6.34 7.32 -10.41
N HIS A 187 -6.91 8.20 -11.24
CA HIS A 187 -6.29 8.57 -12.51
C HIS A 187 -4.96 9.30 -12.31
N ALA A 188 -4.86 10.16 -11.30
CA ALA A 188 -3.62 10.85 -10.95
C ALA A 188 -2.48 9.89 -10.57
N MET A 189 -2.79 8.66 -10.12
CA MET A 189 -1.78 7.65 -9.80
C MET A 189 -1.29 6.83 -10.98
N VAL A 190 -1.86 6.99 -12.19
CA VAL A 190 -1.39 6.26 -13.39
C VAL A 190 0.13 6.41 -13.60
N PRO A 191 0.71 7.64 -13.57
CA PRO A 191 2.15 7.80 -13.74
C PRO A 191 2.97 7.09 -12.66
N VAL A 192 2.54 7.15 -11.40
CA VAL A 192 3.21 6.48 -10.27
C VAL A 192 3.25 4.97 -10.49
N LYS A 193 2.13 4.38 -10.93
CA LYS A 193 2.04 2.94 -11.23
C LYS A 193 2.97 2.53 -12.38
N ILE A 194 3.03 3.35 -13.45
CA ILE A 194 3.94 3.10 -14.58
C ILE A 194 5.40 3.14 -14.13
N LEU A 195 5.78 4.15 -13.33
CA LEU A 195 7.14 4.28 -12.80
C LEU A 195 7.48 3.12 -11.86
N ASN A 196 6.54 2.66 -11.04
CA ASN A 196 6.73 1.46 -10.21
C ASN A 196 6.93 0.19 -11.05
N MET A 197 6.17 0.02 -12.14
CA MET A 197 6.37 -1.11 -13.07
C MET A 197 7.75 -1.04 -13.74
N ALA A 198 8.21 0.14 -14.13
CA ALA A 198 9.54 0.34 -14.69
C ALA A 198 10.64 0.01 -13.66
N ALA A 199 10.51 0.48 -12.43
CA ALA A 199 11.44 0.18 -11.34
C ALA A 199 11.48 -1.33 -11.02
N LEU A 200 10.33 -2.01 -10.97
CA LEU A 200 10.27 -3.47 -10.81
C LEU A 200 10.92 -4.21 -11.99
N SER A 201 10.66 -3.75 -13.23
CA SER A 201 11.27 -4.33 -14.45
C SER A 201 12.79 -4.21 -14.41
N TRP A 202 13.30 -3.06 -13.98
CA TRP A 202 14.73 -2.86 -13.76
C TRP A 202 15.28 -3.85 -12.72
N ARG A 203 14.57 -4.06 -11.60
CA ARG A 203 15.00 -5.02 -10.57
C ARG A 203 14.93 -6.47 -11.03
N ILE A 204 14.07 -6.82 -11.99
CA ILE A 204 14.10 -8.13 -12.64
C ILE A 204 15.39 -8.26 -13.47
N TYR A 205 15.72 -7.24 -14.27
CA TYR A 205 16.95 -7.22 -15.05
C TYR A 205 18.20 -7.35 -14.16
N THR A 206 18.30 -6.57 -13.08
CA THR A 206 19.47 -6.67 -12.18
C THR A 206 19.58 -8.04 -11.51
N ALA A 207 18.46 -8.70 -11.18
CA ALA A 207 18.50 -10.06 -10.63
C ALA A 207 19.10 -11.07 -11.61
N PHE A 208 18.87 -10.91 -12.92
CA PHE A 208 19.54 -11.75 -13.92
C PHE A 208 21.04 -11.47 -14.01
N VAL A 209 21.44 -10.20 -13.96
CA VAL A 209 22.85 -9.79 -13.96
C VAL A 209 23.58 -10.33 -12.72
N GLU A 210 22.93 -10.29 -11.56
CA GLU A 210 23.41 -10.82 -10.27
C GLU A 210 23.38 -12.36 -10.19
N GLN A 211 23.04 -13.06 -11.28
CA GLN A 211 22.92 -14.52 -11.33
C GLN A 211 21.96 -15.09 -10.27
N ALA A 212 20.87 -14.35 -10.02
CA ALA A 212 19.91 -14.62 -8.98
C ALA A 212 18.52 -14.95 -9.59
N PRO A 213 18.41 -16.04 -10.40
CA PRO A 213 17.25 -16.29 -11.27
C PRO A 213 15.95 -16.52 -10.50
N LEU A 214 16.02 -17.12 -9.31
CA LEU A 214 14.85 -17.27 -8.44
C LEU A 214 14.24 -15.90 -8.12
N PHE A 215 15.06 -14.91 -7.80
CA PHE A 215 14.58 -13.55 -7.51
C PHE A 215 14.03 -12.85 -8.73
N ALA A 216 14.61 -13.09 -9.91
CA ALA A 216 14.07 -12.57 -11.16
C ALA A 216 12.65 -13.09 -11.44
N VAL A 217 12.44 -14.40 -11.31
CA VAL A 217 11.12 -15.04 -11.48
C VAL A 217 10.10 -14.49 -10.49
N LEU A 218 10.48 -14.34 -9.23
CA LEU A 218 9.59 -13.84 -8.17
C LEU A 218 9.24 -12.36 -8.37
N ARG A 219 10.22 -11.52 -8.75
CA ARG A 219 9.98 -10.11 -9.11
C ARG A 219 9.09 -10.01 -10.36
N ALA A 220 9.22 -10.92 -11.32
CA ALA A 220 8.34 -11.00 -12.48
C ALA A 220 6.89 -11.38 -12.10
N ALA A 221 6.71 -12.32 -11.18
CA ALA A 221 5.39 -12.65 -10.64
C ALA A 221 4.75 -11.46 -9.91
N MET A 222 5.53 -10.72 -9.11
CA MET A 222 5.07 -9.49 -8.46
C MET A 222 4.67 -8.43 -9.49
N LEU A 223 5.49 -8.20 -10.51
CA LEU A 223 5.20 -7.27 -11.60
C LEU A 223 3.92 -7.65 -12.33
N PHE A 224 3.71 -8.95 -12.61
CA PHE A 224 2.48 -9.43 -13.23
C PHE A 224 1.25 -9.14 -12.37
N GLY A 225 1.27 -9.53 -11.08
CA GLY A 225 0.16 -9.26 -10.16
C GLY A 225 -0.13 -7.76 -10.03
N TYR A 226 0.93 -6.94 -9.95
CA TYR A 226 0.82 -5.49 -9.89
C TYR A 226 0.24 -4.86 -11.18
N ALA A 227 0.71 -5.29 -12.35
CA ALA A 227 0.20 -4.82 -13.63
C ALA A 227 -1.25 -5.24 -13.87
N TYR A 228 -1.59 -6.49 -13.56
CA TYR A 228 -2.95 -7.01 -13.69
C TYR A 228 -3.94 -6.21 -12.83
N THR A 229 -3.64 -6.08 -11.52
CA THR A 229 -4.49 -5.33 -10.59
C THR A 229 -4.62 -3.86 -11.00
N ALA A 230 -3.54 -3.23 -11.47
CA ALA A 230 -3.58 -1.86 -11.98
C ALA A 230 -4.50 -1.71 -13.19
N VAL A 231 -4.40 -2.62 -14.18
CA VAL A 231 -5.25 -2.59 -15.39
C VAL A 231 -6.73 -2.80 -15.02
N HIS A 232 -7.03 -3.77 -14.17
CA HIS A 232 -8.40 -4.05 -13.73
C HIS A 232 -9.00 -2.88 -12.94
N ALA A 233 -8.24 -2.31 -12.00
CA ALA A 233 -8.68 -1.14 -11.26
C ALA A 233 -8.93 0.05 -12.18
N HIS A 234 -8.03 0.35 -13.13
CA HIS A 234 -8.22 1.46 -14.05
C HIS A 234 -9.41 1.25 -14.98
N ARG A 235 -9.62 0.04 -15.50
CA ARG A 235 -10.81 -0.27 -16.31
C ARG A 235 -12.10 -0.01 -15.55
N PHE A 236 -12.14 -0.34 -14.26
CA PHE A 236 -13.28 -0.01 -13.40
C PHE A 236 -13.43 1.51 -13.27
N TRP A 237 -12.38 2.23 -12.84
CA TRP A 237 -12.45 3.67 -12.59
C TRP A 237 -12.74 4.51 -13.84
N PHE A 238 -12.27 4.10 -15.02
CA PHE A 238 -12.61 4.75 -16.29
C PHE A 238 -14.09 4.61 -16.66
N ARG A 239 -14.75 3.54 -16.21
CA ARG A 239 -16.16 3.26 -16.51
C ARG A 239 -17.08 3.63 -15.35
N PHE A 240 -16.53 4.16 -14.25
CA PHE A 240 -17.27 4.40 -13.04
C PHE A 240 -18.10 5.69 -13.16
N ASP A 241 -19.42 5.53 -13.27
CA ASP A 241 -20.36 6.65 -13.26
C ASP A 241 -20.76 7.00 -11.81
N CYS A 242 -20.26 8.14 -11.32
CA CYS A 242 -20.53 8.62 -9.97
C CYS A 242 -22.02 8.98 -9.75
N ALA A 243 -22.70 9.52 -10.76
CA ALA A 243 -24.09 9.95 -10.65
C ALA A 243 -25.00 8.72 -10.59
N GLN A 244 -24.76 7.75 -11.47
CA GLN A 244 -25.48 6.47 -11.46
C GLN A 244 -25.23 5.71 -10.16
N TYR A 245 -23.98 5.64 -9.69
CA TYR A 245 -23.65 4.97 -8.44
C TYR A 245 -24.32 5.63 -7.22
N HIS A 246 -24.35 6.97 -7.17
CA HIS A 246 -25.06 7.69 -6.12
C HIS A 246 -26.55 7.36 -6.10
N ALA A 247 -27.20 7.43 -7.26
CA ALA A 247 -28.64 7.18 -7.39
C ALA A 247 -29.04 5.74 -7.03
N THR A 248 -28.18 4.77 -7.32
CA THR A 248 -28.50 3.34 -7.16
C THR A 248 -28.07 2.73 -5.83
N HIS A 249 -26.99 3.22 -5.22
CA HIS A 249 -26.41 2.62 -4.01
C HIS A 249 -26.44 3.60 -2.83
N GLN A 250 -25.84 4.78 -2.99
CA GLN A 250 -25.61 5.69 -1.87
C GLN A 250 -26.91 6.33 -1.35
N ALA A 251 -27.85 6.63 -2.23
CA ALA A 251 -29.18 7.08 -1.85
C ALA A 251 -29.90 6.04 -0.97
N VAL A 252 -29.68 4.75 -1.20
CA VAL A 252 -30.30 3.65 -0.44
C VAL A 252 -29.56 3.40 0.87
N TRP A 253 -28.23 3.38 0.87
CA TRP A 253 -27.40 3.06 2.05
C TRP A 253 -27.41 4.13 3.13
N PHE A 254 -27.82 5.34 2.80
CA PHE A 254 -27.89 6.46 3.73
C PHE A 254 -29.31 6.95 4.01
N GLN A 255 -30.32 6.38 3.36
CA GLN A 255 -31.68 6.46 3.88
C GLN A 255 -31.71 5.58 5.13
N GLY A 256 -31.69 6.22 6.31
CA GLY A 256 -31.77 5.50 7.59
C GLY A 256 -32.99 4.57 7.64
N PRO A 257 -33.06 3.66 8.64
CA PRO A 257 -34.21 2.77 8.78
C PRO A 257 -35.50 3.61 8.79
N PRO A 258 -36.57 3.18 8.11
CA PRO A 258 -37.82 3.92 8.14
C PRO A 258 -38.24 4.08 9.59
N VAL A 259 -38.25 5.32 10.07
CA VAL A 259 -38.77 5.61 11.41
C VAL A 259 -40.26 5.38 11.33
N LEU A 260 -40.73 4.30 11.96
CA LEU A 260 -42.13 4.08 12.26
C LEU A 260 -42.56 5.17 13.25
N VAL A 261 -42.84 6.36 12.73
CA VAL A 261 -43.59 7.38 13.45
C VAL A 261 -45.00 6.84 13.51
N LEU A 262 -45.39 6.33 14.69
CA LEU A 262 -46.73 5.84 15.00
C LEU A 262 -47.79 6.71 14.30
N GLY A 263 -48.37 6.17 13.22
CA GLY A 263 -49.51 6.75 12.50
C GLY A 263 -49.23 7.59 11.25
N ARG A 264 -47.99 7.96 10.88
CA ARG A 264 -47.72 8.63 9.60
C ARG A 264 -46.33 8.31 9.05
N THR A 265 -46.29 7.63 7.89
CA THR A 265 -45.09 7.58 7.05
C THR A 265 -44.74 8.98 6.56
N ARG A 266 -43.70 9.59 7.14
CA ARG A 266 -43.01 10.74 6.58
C ARG A 266 -41.63 10.28 6.14
N THR A 267 -41.34 10.45 4.86
CA THR A 267 -39.95 10.54 4.38
C THR A 267 -39.35 11.79 4.99
N VAL A 268 -38.31 11.64 5.81
CA VAL A 268 -37.53 12.78 6.31
C VAL A 268 -36.77 13.36 5.10
N PRO A 269 -36.87 14.68 4.82
CA PRO A 269 -36.09 15.32 3.76
C PRO A 269 -34.59 15.29 4.04
#